data_AF-A0A7V1AHI5-F1
#
_entry.id   AF-A0A7V1AHI5-F1
#
_cell.length_a   1.000
_cell.length_b   1.000
_cell.length_c   1.000
_cell.angle_alpha   90.00
_cell.angle_beta   90.00
_cell.angle_gamma   90.00
#
_symmetry.space_group_name_H-M   'P 1'
#
loop_
_entity.id
_entity.type
_entity.pdbx_description
1 polymer ?
#
loop_
_entity_poly.entity_id
_entity_poly.type
_entity_poly.pdbx_seq_one_letter_code
_entity_poly.pdbx_strand_id
1 'polypeptide(L)'
;MIDFSSKWDNYNEIDIELIQADAVAYLKSYNFTGNELIYCDPPYLRETRKKHKALYKYEYTYEQHIELLKVIKSLPCMVMISGYKSPLYTKALEGWNTYSFE
;
A
#
# COMPACT_ATOMS: atom_id res chain seq x y z
N MET A 1 -21.61 28.89 -1.12
CA MET A 1 -20.38 28.13 -0.86
C MET A 1 -20.72 27.13 0.22
N ILE A 2 -20.70 25.83 -0.09
CA ILE A 2 -20.90 24.79 0.92
C ILE A 2 -19.56 24.65 1.65
N ASP A 3 -19.54 25.06 2.91
CA ASP A 3 -18.40 24.90 3.81
C ASP A 3 -18.24 23.42 4.14
N PHE A 4 -17.16 22.82 3.64
CA PHE A 4 -16.84 21.42 3.87
C PHE A 4 -16.20 21.18 5.26
N SER A 5 -15.84 22.24 6.01
CA SER A 5 -15.12 22.10 7.27
C SER A 5 -16.01 21.64 8.43
N SER A 6 -17.30 21.99 8.42
CA SER A 6 -18.22 21.71 9.53
C SER A 6 -18.68 20.25 9.65
N LYS A 7 -18.19 19.34 8.81
CA LYS A 7 -18.56 17.90 8.85
C LYS A 7 -17.67 17.07 9.75
N TRP A 8 -16.55 17.62 10.22
CA TRP A 8 -15.49 16.85 10.89
C TRP A 8 -15.29 17.22 12.36
N ASP A 9 -15.96 18.27 12.85
CA ASP A 9 -15.83 18.77 14.23
C ASP A 9 -16.29 17.77 15.32
N ASN A 10 -16.99 16.69 14.95
CA ASN A 10 -17.42 15.62 15.86
C ASN A 10 -16.45 14.41 15.94
N TYR A 11 -15.32 14.43 15.21
CA TYR A 11 -14.32 13.36 15.23
C TYR A 11 -13.07 13.72 16.04
N ASN A 12 -13.25 14.24 17.25
CA ASN A 12 -12.16 14.50 18.22
C ASN A 12 -11.42 13.23 18.71
N GLU A 13 -11.66 12.06 18.10
CA GLU A 13 -11.15 10.74 18.53
C GLU A 13 -10.34 9.99 17.47
N ILE A 14 -10.15 10.53 16.26
CA ILE A 14 -9.29 9.85 15.28
C ILE A 14 -7.85 10.33 15.47
N ASP A 15 -7.04 9.51 16.12
CA ASP A 15 -5.59 9.70 16.20
C ASP A 15 -4.99 9.42 14.81
N ILE A 16 -4.66 10.49 14.07
CA ILE A 16 -4.08 10.43 12.73
C ILE A 16 -2.69 11.05 12.77
N GLU A 17 -1.68 10.24 12.46
CA GLU A 17 -0.34 10.71 12.15
C GLU A 17 -0.13 10.71 10.62
N LEU A 18 0.24 11.86 10.05
CA LEU A 18 0.58 11.97 8.64
C LEU A 18 2.10 11.98 8.46
N ILE A 19 2.62 11.00 7.72
CA ILE A 19 4.05 10.82 7.49
C ILE A 19 4.36 10.98 5.99
N GLN A 20 5.21 11.96 5.65
CA GLN A 20 5.71 12.15 4.28
C GLN A 20 7.09 11.50 4.14
N ALA A 21 7.12 10.22 3.78
CA ALA A 21 8.36 9.45 3.65
C ALA A 21 8.27 8.44 2.50
N ASP A 22 9.39 7.79 2.20
CA ASP A 22 9.38 6.55 1.42
C ASP A 22 8.72 5.44 2.25
N ALA A 23 7.68 4.82 1.70
CA ALA A 23 6.89 3.83 2.43
C ALA A 23 7.71 2.58 2.77
N VAL A 24 8.60 2.12 1.90
CA VAL A 24 9.41 0.93 2.13
C VAL A 24 10.43 1.19 3.24
N ALA A 25 11.06 2.37 3.24
CA ALA A 25 11.96 2.79 4.32
C ALA A 25 11.22 2.89 5.66
N TYR A 26 10.02 3.49 5.67
CA TYR A 26 9.20 3.59 6.88
C TYR A 26 8.84 2.22 7.45
N LEU A 27 8.36 1.30 6.60
CA LEU A 27 8.01 -0.07 6.99
C LEU A 27 9.23 -0.85 7.52
N LYS A 28 10.45 -0.54 7.11
CA LYS A 28 11.65 -1.20 7.66
C LYS A 28 12.05 -0.67 9.04
N SER A 29 11.77 0.61 9.32
CA SER A 29 12.17 1.27 10.57
C SER A 29 11.10 1.23 11.66
N TYR A 30 9.83 1.04 11.28
CA TYR A 30 8.73 1.04 12.23
C TYR A 30 8.80 -0.19 13.15
N ASN A 31 8.65 0.03 14.45
CA ASN A 31 8.72 -1.04 15.45
C ASN A 31 7.34 -1.68 15.63
N PHE A 32 7.03 -2.65 14.76
CA PHE A 32 5.77 -3.39 14.82
C PHE A 32 5.65 -4.25 16.07
N THR A 33 4.48 -4.21 16.68
CA THR A 33 4.12 -5.02 17.85
C THR A 33 3.38 -6.31 17.48
N GLY A 34 2.85 -6.37 16.25
CA GLY A 34 2.06 -7.47 15.71
C GLY A 34 0.56 -7.24 15.77
N ASN A 35 0.11 -6.19 16.48
CA ASN A 35 -1.30 -5.80 16.56
C ASN A 35 -1.74 -4.92 15.37
N GLU A 36 -0.81 -4.51 14.51
CA GLU A 36 -1.08 -3.63 13.39
C GLU A 36 -1.73 -4.37 12.22
N LEU A 37 -2.59 -3.65 11.49
CA LEU A 37 -3.00 -4.01 10.14
C LEU A 37 -2.43 -2.98 9.17
N ILE A 38 -1.67 -3.45 8.19
CA ILE A 38 -1.13 -2.61 7.13
C ILE A 38 -2.00 -2.79 5.89
N TYR A 39 -2.46 -1.66 5.34
CA TYR A 39 -3.05 -1.62 4.01
C TYR A 39 -2.08 -0.93 3.04
N CYS A 40 -1.65 -1.65 2.00
CA CYS A 40 -0.74 -1.16 0.98
C CYS A 40 -1.49 -0.92 -0.35
N ASP A 41 -1.43 0.31 -0.87
CA ASP A 41 -1.88 0.66 -2.22
C ASP A 41 -0.72 1.24 -3.04
N PRO A 42 0.26 0.41 -3.46
CA PRO A 42 1.44 0.91 -4.17
C PRO A 42 1.10 1.34 -5.59
N PRO A 43 1.92 2.21 -6.23
CA PRO A 43 1.81 2.48 -7.66
C PRO A 43 1.81 1.16 -8.44
N TYR A 44 0.73 0.84 -9.16
CA TYR A 44 0.56 -0.50 -9.74
C TYR A 44 1.66 -0.87 -10.76
N LEU A 45 1.96 -2.15 -10.94
CA LEU A 45 2.95 -2.55 -11.94
C LEU A 45 2.56 -2.03 -13.33
N ARG A 46 3.44 -1.27 -14.01
CA ARG A 46 3.13 -0.59 -15.27
C ARG A 46 2.64 -1.55 -16.36
N GLU A 47 3.22 -2.75 -16.40
CA GLU A 47 2.95 -3.79 -17.41
C GLU A 47 1.53 -4.35 -17.35
N THR A 48 0.83 -4.22 -16.21
CA THR A 48 -0.52 -4.75 -16.03
C THR A 48 -1.62 -3.73 -16.26
N ARG A 49 -1.27 -2.50 -16.70
CA ARG A 49 -2.22 -1.40 -16.90
C ARG A 49 -2.68 -1.32 -18.35
N LYS A 50 -3.97 -1.01 -18.56
CA LYS A 50 -4.54 -0.73 -19.90
C LYS A 50 -3.98 0.53 -20.57
N LYS A 51 -3.43 1.47 -19.78
CA LYS A 51 -2.83 2.73 -20.27
C LYS A 51 -1.34 2.74 -19.92
N HIS A 52 -0.49 2.92 -20.93
CA HIS A 52 0.97 3.05 -20.76
C HIS A 52 1.42 4.44 -20.24
N LYS A 53 0.48 5.38 -20.07
CA LYS A 53 0.79 6.71 -19.51
C LYS A 53 1.03 6.61 -17.99
N ALA A 54 1.97 7.40 -17.47
CA ALA A 54 2.19 7.53 -16.03
C ALA A 54 0.88 7.93 -15.33
N LEU A 55 0.47 7.12 -14.34
CA LEU A 55 -0.74 7.32 -13.54
C LEU A 55 -0.40 8.08 -12.26
N TYR A 56 0.80 7.83 -11.73
CA TYR A 56 1.31 8.45 -10.52
C TYR A 56 2.45 9.42 -10.84
N LYS A 57 2.61 10.46 -10.02
CA LYS A 57 3.73 11.41 -10.14
C LYS A 57 5.08 10.73 -9.96
N TYR A 58 5.13 9.73 -9.08
CA TYR A 58 6.27 8.86 -8.83
C TYR A 58 5.83 7.41 -9.00
N GLU A 59 6.57 6.65 -9.79
CA GLU A 59 6.22 5.29 -10.18
C GLU A 59 7.30 4.34 -9.65
N TYR A 60 6.89 3.14 -9.22
CA TYR A 60 7.83 2.13 -8.79
C TYR A 60 8.54 1.52 -10.00
N THR A 61 9.84 1.27 -9.85
CA THR A 61 10.56 0.34 -10.72
C THR A 61 10.18 -1.09 -10.36
N TYR A 62 10.50 -2.04 -11.25
CA TYR A 62 10.29 -3.46 -10.99
C TYR A 62 11.02 -3.93 -9.73
N GLU A 63 12.23 -3.40 -9.49
CA GLU A 63 13.05 -3.69 -8.31
C GLU A 63 12.42 -3.14 -7.03
N GLN A 64 11.83 -1.94 -7.09
CA GLN A 64 11.11 -1.36 -5.96
C GLN A 64 9.85 -2.16 -5.61
N HIS A 65 9.16 -2.73 -6.60
CA HIS A 65 8.08 -3.69 -6.34
C HIS A 65 8.59 -4.96 -5.63
N ILE A 66 9.72 -5.53 -6.09
CA ILE A 66 10.33 -6.68 -5.42
C ILE A 66 10.71 -6.34 -3.98
N GLU A 67 11.28 -5.16 -3.75
CA GLU A 67 11.69 -4.71 -2.43
C GLU A 67 10.50 -4.56 -1.48
N LEU A 68 9.42 -3.91 -1.94
CA LEU A 68 8.18 -3.81 -1.19
C LEU A 68 7.65 -5.20 -0.80
N LEU A 69 7.57 -6.12 -1.77
CA LEU A 69 7.08 -7.48 -1.55
C LEU A 69 7.94 -8.26 -0.55
N LYS A 70 9.26 -8.06 -0.54
CA LYS A 70 10.16 -8.66 0.45
C LYS A 70 9.88 -8.10 1.85
N VAL A 71 9.74 -6.78 1.98
CA VAL A 71 9.50 -6.12 3.27
C VAL A 71 8.16 -6.56 3.85
N ILE A 72 7.06 -6.43 3.11
CA ILE A 72 5.73 -6.72 3.68
C ILE A 72 5.57 -8.18 4.12
N LYS A 73 6.29 -9.12 3.47
CA LYS A 73 6.31 -10.52 3.86
C LYS A 73 7.11 -10.81 5.13
N SER A 74 8.01 -9.93 5.52
CA SER A 74 8.84 -10.09 6.73
C SER A 74 8.25 -9.39 7.96
N LEU A 75 7.20 -8.58 7.79
CA LEU A 75 6.62 -7.84 8.91
C LEU A 75 5.88 -8.78 9.86
N PRO A 76 5.98 -8.57 11.18
CA PRO A 76 5.38 -9.46 12.19
C PRO A 76 3.89 -9.17 12.43
N CYS A 77 3.17 -8.63 11.44
CA CYS A 77 1.78 -8.16 11.58
C CYS A 77 0.93 -8.52 10.35
N MET A 78 -0.36 -8.19 10.38
CA MET A 78 -1.25 -8.43 9.25
C MET A 78 -1.00 -7.42 8.14
N VAL A 79 -1.04 -7.89 6.89
CA VAL A 79 -0.88 -7.04 5.71
C VAL A 79 -1.92 -7.38 4.65
N MET A 80 -2.52 -6.35 4.07
CA MET A 80 -3.38 -6.39 2.89
C MET A 80 -2.78 -5.48 1.82
N ILE A 81 -2.78 -5.94 0.57
CA ILE A 81 -2.22 -5.17 -0.57
C ILE A 81 -3.18 -5.19 -1.75
N SER A 82 -3.46 -4.02 -2.32
CA SER A 82 -4.21 -3.86 -3.58
C SER A 82 -3.29 -3.83 -4.79
N GLY A 83 -3.80 -4.33 -5.92
CA GLY A 83 -3.10 -4.25 -7.20
C GLY A 83 -3.75 -5.12 -8.28
N TYR A 84 -3.36 -4.88 -9.53
CA TYR A 84 -3.73 -5.77 -10.63
C TYR A 84 -2.96 -7.09 -10.56
N LYS A 85 -3.62 -8.17 -10.97
CA LYS A 85 -2.99 -9.48 -11.10
C LYS A 85 -1.75 -9.37 -11.99
N SER A 86 -0.60 -9.80 -11.47
CA SER A 86 0.67 -9.80 -12.18
C SER A 86 1.47 -11.08 -11.84
N PRO A 87 2.28 -11.61 -12.77
CA PRO A 87 3.13 -12.75 -12.48
C PRO A 87 4.07 -12.51 -11.28
N LEU A 88 4.59 -11.29 -11.14
CA LEU A 88 5.44 -10.89 -10.02
C LEU A 88 4.70 -11.05 -8.68
N TYR A 89 3.52 -10.45 -8.55
CA TYR A 89 2.76 -10.47 -7.29
C TYR A 89 2.19 -11.85 -6.98
N THR A 90 1.64 -12.55 -7.98
CA THR A 90 1.12 -13.91 -7.81
C THR A 90 2.19 -14.87 -7.30
N LYS A 91 3.41 -14.79 -7.85
CA LYS A 91 4.53 -15.62 -7.39
C LYS A 91 5.05 -15.18 -6.02
N ALA A 92 5.23 -13.88 -5.80
CA ALA A 92 5.80 -13.39 -4.55
C ALA A 92 4.88 -13.62 -3.35
N LEU A 93 3.56 -13.50 -3.55
CA LEU A 93 2.52 -13.64 -2.52
C LEU A 93 1.83 -15.00 -2.57
N GLU A 94 2.51 -16.02 -3.09
CA GLU A 94 2.02 -17.39 -3.03
C GLU A 94 1.68 -17.77 -1.57
N GLY A 95 0.50 -18.33 -1.37
CA GLY A 95 -0.04 -18.66 -0.04
C GLY A 95 -0.84 -17.54 0.64
N TRP A 96 -0.89 -16.32 0.07
CA TRP A 96 -1.75 -15.26 0.60
C TRP A 96 -3.20 -15.42 0.11
N ASN A 97 -4.15 -15.09 0.99
CA ASN A 97 -5.55 -14.99 0.61
C ASN A 97 -5.73 -13.91 -0.45
N THR A 98 -6.26 -14.28 -1.61
CA THR A 98 -6.43 -13.39 -2.76
C THR A 98 -7.89 -13.31 -3.15
N TYR A 99 -8.41 -12.10 -3.30
CA TYR A 99 -9.76 -11.84 -3.81
C TYR A 99 -9.68 -10.98 -5.08
N SER A 100 -10.49 -11.29 -6.08
CA SER A 100 -10.58 -10.54 -7.34
C SER A 100 -12.01 -10.07 -7.55
N PHE A 101 -12.16 -8.84 -8.02
CA PHE A 101 -13.47 -8.24 -8.34
C PHE A 101 -13.62 -8.27 -9.87
N GLU A 102 -14.76 -8.76 -10.36
CA GLU A 102 -15.13 -8.78 -11.78
C GLU A 102 -15.79 -7.48 -12.22
#